data_AF-G7YUM9-F1
#
_entry.id   AF-G7YUM9-F1
#
_cell.length_a   1.000
_cell.length_b   1.000
_cell.length_c   1.000
_cell.angle_alpha   90.00
_cell.angle_beta   90.00
_cell.angle_gamma   90.00
#
_symmetry.space_group_name_H-M   'P 1'
#
loop_
_entity.id
_entity.type
_entity.pdbx_description
1 polymer ?
#
loop_
_entity_poly.entity_id
_entity_poly.type
_entity_poly.pdbx_seq_one_letter_code
_entity_poly.pdbx_strand_id
1 'polypeptide(L)'
;MPWERFDLNRYRPRKVRTNRLATERLADPDVRRTYQNRLLGSLPNAPPSDVNAYWDEIATSLHSAGNFACDTAPPGALKHWISDRTVALLKSRRNIPAGPEHNLVRRIIRRQVKASVQADREVWWTQKAKEMEEAHKSGNARKLFQLIRATGPRKPPVSETIKDRNGVTISNKEERLD
;
A
#
# COMPACT_ATOMS: atom_id res chain seq x y z
N MET A 1 -29.18 -31.26 15.77
CA MET A 1 -28.68 -31.82 14.50
C MET A 1 -28.47 -30.65 13.54
N PRO A 2 -27.22 -30.26 13.26
CA PRO A 2 -26.84 -28.98 12.66
C PRO A 2 -26.69 -29.10 11.13
N TRP A 3 -27.23 -28.14 10.39
CA TRP A 3 -26.96 -28.05 8.95
C TRP A 3 -25.81 -27.09 8.69
N GLU A 4 -24.66 -27.69 8.40
CA GLU A 4 -23.50 -27.08 7.78
C GLU A 4 -23.90 -26.44 6.44
N ARG A 5 -23.58 -25.15 6.27
CA ARG A 5 -23.51 -24.52 4.95
C ARG A 5 -22.08 -24.08 4.68
N PHE A 6 -21.40 -24.97 3.95
CA PHE A 6 -20.30 -24.77 3.02
C PHE A 6 -19.82 -23.31 2.81
N ASP A 7 -18.70 -23.00 3.44
CA ASP A 7 -17.89 -21.80 3.25
C ASP A 7 -16.93 -22.01 2.05
N LEU A 8 -17.45 -22.17 0.83
CA LEU A 8 -16.64 -22.35 -0.39
C LEU A 8 -16.24 -21.00 -1.01
N ASN A 9 -15.38 -20.24 -0.32
CA ASN A 9 -14.51 -19.27 -0.99
C ASN A 9 -13.27 -18.88 -0.17
N ARG A 10 -12.55 -19.88 0.37
CA ARG A 10 -11.16 -19.70 0.82
C ARG A 10 -10.22 -20.29 -0.22
N TYR A 11 -9.09 -19.61 -0.41
CA TYR A 11 -8.03 -19.87 -1.40
C TYR A 11 -8.21 -19.22 -2.78
N ARG A 12 -8.31 -17.88 -2.81
CA ARG A 12 -7.54 -17.16 -3.85
C ARG A 12 -6.05 -17.35 -3.52
N PRO A 13 -5.22 -17.83 -4.45
CA PRO A 13 -3.77 -17.81 -4.27
C PRO A 13 -3.35 -16.38 -3.94
N ARG A 14 -2.76 -16.20 -2.76
CA ARG A 14 -2.20 -14.91 -2.35
C ARG A 14 -1.08 -14.63 -3.34
N LYS A 15 -1.30 -13.74 -4.32
CA LYS A 15 -0.24 -13.26 -5.20
C LYS A 15 0.90 -12.77 -4.31
N VAL A 16 2.03 -13.48 -4.36
CA VAL A 16 3.24 -13.06 -3.67
C VAL A 16 3.58 -11.70 -4.23
N ARG A 17 3.63 -10.70 -3.34
CA ARG A 17 3.92 -9.33 -3.74
C ARG A 17 5.40 -9.31 -4.11
N THR A 18 5.73 -9.41 -5.40
CA THR A 18 7.11 -9.30 -5.87
C THR A 18 7.56 -7.88 -5.60
N ASN A 19 8.41 -7.70 -4.60
CA ASN A 19 9.02 -6.40 -4.32
C ASN A 19 9.88 -6.02 -5.52
N ARG A 20 9.79 -4.77 -5.96
CA ARG A 20 10.59 -4.28 -7.09
C ARG A 20 12.06 -4.27 -6.64
N LEU A 21 12.93 -4.90 -7.42
CA LEU A 21 14.38 -4.84 -7.22
C LEU A 21 14.86 -3.40 -7.37
N ALA A 22 15.73 -2.94 -6.48
CA ALA A 22 16.39 -1.64 -6.60
C ALA A 22 17.47 -1.69 -7.69
N THR A 23 17.08 -1.76 -8.97
CA THR A 23 18.00 -1.88 -10.11
C THR A 23 18.98 -0.71 -10.21
N GLU A 24 18.66 0.43 -9.62
CA GLU A 24 19.54 1.58 -9.46
C GLU A 24 20.83 1.25 -8.67
N ARG A 25 20.79 0.25 -7.78
CA ARG A 25 21.98 -0.21 -7.04
C ARG A 25 22.99 -0.92 -7.93
N LEU A 26 22.62 -1.42 -9.11
CA LEU A 26 23.57 -1.99 -10.06
C LEU A 26 24.50 -0.94 -10.70
N ALA A 27 24.26 0.36 -10.46
CA ALA A 27 25.21 1.41 -10.80
C ALA A 27 26.46 1.39 -9.89
N ASP A 28 26.35 0.80 -8.68
CA ASP A 28 27.47 0.58 -7.78
C ASP A 28 28.33 -0.60 -8.29
N PRO A 29 29.64 -0.40 -8.53
CA PRO A 29 30.51 -1.44 -9.07
C PRO A 29 30.62 -2.68 -8.17
N ASP A 30 30.55 -2.55 -6.85
CA ASP A 30 30.69 -3.68 -5.92
C ASP A 30 29.41 -4.53 -5.89
N VAL A 31 28.25 -3.86 -5.93
CA VAL A 31 26.94 -4.52 -6.05
C VAL A 31 26.83 -5.24 -7.39
N ARG A 32 27.27 -4.59 -8.48
CA ARG A 32 27.27 -5.17 -9.83
C ARG A 32 28.16 -6.41 -9.92
N ARG A 33 29.36 -6.37 -9.32
CA ARG A 33 30.27 -7.52 -9.28
C ARG A 33 29.65 -8.70 -8.53
N THR A 34 29.00 -8.42 -7.40
CA THR A 34 28.30 -9.44 -6.60
C THR A 34 27.15 -10.07 -7.37
N TYR A 35 26.35 -9.27 -8.08
CA TYR A 35 25.29 -9.73 -8.97
C TYR A 35 25.82 -10.67 -10.07
N GLN A 36 26.87 -10.26 -10.77
CA GLN A 36 27.47 -11.03 -11.86
C GLN A 36 28.02 -12.37 -11.40
N ASN A 37 28.76 -12.41 -10.29
CA ASN A 37 29.30 -13.64 -9.73
C ASN A 37 28.17 -14.63 -9.36
N ARG A 38 27.07 -14.13 -8.79
CA ARG A 38 25.93 -14.96 -8.41
C ARG A 38 25.17 -15.47 -9.62
N LEU A 39 24.99 -14.63 -10.64
CA LEU A 39 24.30 -14.99 -11.88
C LEU A 39 25.07 -16.07 -12.63
N LEU A 40 26.38 -15.91 -12.78
CA LEU A 40 27.23 -16.90 -13.45
C LEU A 40 27.18 -18.28 -12.78
N GLY A 41 27.11 -18.33 -11.44
CA GLY A 41 26.99 -19.59 -10.70
C GLY A 41 25.60 -20.25 -10.75
N SER A 42 24.60 -19.58 -11.32
CA SER A 42 23.21 -20.08 -11.35
C SER A 42 22.65 -20.22 -12.77
N LEU A 43 23.44 -19.94 -13.81
CA LEU A 43 23.02 -20.15 -15.19
C LEU A 43 23.00 -21.66 -15.54
N PRO A 44 22.02 -22.12 -16.33
CA PRO A 44 21.97 -23.50 -16.80
C PRO A 44 23.14 -23.77 -17.77
N ASN A 45 23.87 -24.86 -17.51
CA ASN A 45 25.00 -25.30 -18.35
C ASN A 45 24.60 -26.36 -19.41
N ALA A 46 23.36 -26.86 -19.36
CA ALA A 46 22.89 -27.93 -20.23
C ALA A 46 22.13 -27.36 -21.44
N PRO A 47 22.21 -28.01 -22.62
CA PRO A 47 21.40 -27.64 -23.78
C PRO A 47 19.91 -27.76 -23.45
N PRO A 48 19.06 -26.81 -23.87
CA PRO A 48 17.64 -26.83 -23.55
C PRO A 48 16.94 -28.00 -24.23
N SER A 49 16.25 -28.82 -23.45
CA SER A 49 15.29 -29.82 -23.96
C SER A 49 13.94 -29.19 -24.31
N ASP A 50 13.57 -28.11 -23.60
CA ASP A 50 12.43 -27.24 -23.87
C ASP A 50 12.89 -25.78 -23.75
N VAL A 51 12.60 -25.00 -24.79
CA VAL A 51 12.97 -23.59 -24.88
C VAL A 51 12.24 -22.75 -23.84
N ASN A 52 10.98 -23.07 -23.52
CA ASN A 52 10.20 -22.30 -22.55
C ASN A 52 10.70 -22.54 -21.12
N ALA A 53 10.91 -23.80 -20.75
CA ALA A 53 11.52 -24.16 -19.46
C ALA A 53 12.90 -23.49 -19.27
N TYR A 54 13.70 -23.44 -20.33
CA TYR A 54 15.00 -22.78 -20.31
C TYR A 54 14.92 -21.27 -20.08
N TRP A 55 13.96 -20.59 -20.71
CA TRP A 55 13.71 -19.17 -20.45
C TRP A 55 13.24 -18.91 -19.02
N ASP A 56 12.40 -19.78 -18.46
CA ASP A 56 11.97 -19.70 -17.05
C ASP A 56 13.13 -19.91 -16.08
N GLU A 57 14.07 -20.81 -16.39
CA GLU A 57 15.30 -20.99 -15.61
C GLU A 57 16.19 -19.74 -15.65
N ILE A 58 16.41 -19.17 -16.84
CA ILE A 58 17.17 -17.92 -16.98
C ILE A 58 16.49 -16.78 -16.19
N ALA A 59 15.17 -16.62 -16.32
CA ALA A 59 14.42 -15.61 -15.61
C ALA A 59 14.53 -15.82 -14.08
N THR A 60 14.47 -17.07 -13.62
CA THR A 60 14.61 -17.43 -12.20
C THR A 60 16.00 -17.10 -11.68
N SER A 61 17.05 -17.42 -12.43
CA SER A 61 18.45 -17.12 -12.05
C SER A 61 18.72 -15.62 -12.04
N LEU A 62 18.19 -14.87 -13.00
CA LEU A 62 18.23 -13.39 -13.01
C LEU A 62 17.53 -12.80 -11.78
N HIS A 63 16.31 -13.26 -11.47
CA HIS A 63 15.57 -12.81 -10.30
C HIS A 63 16.25 -13.18 -8.99
N SER A 64 16.84 -14.37 -8.89
CA SER A 64 17.57 -14.86 -7.71
C SER A 64 18.84 -14.04 -7.47
N ALA A 65 19.67 -13.85 -8.50
CA ALA A 65 20.85 -13.00 -8.43
C ALA A 65 20.48 -11.54 -8.12
N GLY A 66 19.38 -11.06 -8.68
CA GLY A 66 18.84 -9.74 -8.42
C GLY A 66 18.43 -9.55 -6.97
N ASN A 67 17.68 -10.50 -6.38
CA ASN A 67 17.30 -10.46 -4.96
C ASN A 67 18.52 -10.59 -4.01
N PHE A 68 19.58 -11.26 -4.45
CA PHE A 68 20.79 -11.46 -3.66
C PHE A 68 21.66 -10.20 -3.61
N ALA A 69 21.86 -9.55 -4.76
CA ALA A 69 22.77 -8.41 -4.88
C ALA A 69 22.06 -7.06 -4.66
N CYS A 70 20.83 -6.93 -5.16
CA CYS A 70 20.04 -5.72 -4.98
C CYS A 70 19.12 -5.92 -3.78
N ASP A 71 19.25 -5.07 -2.76
CA ASP A 71 18.17 -4.96 -1.77
C ASP A 71 16.84 -4.69 -2.47
N THR A 72 15.75 -5.13 -1.85
CA THR A 72 14.42 -4.67 -2.27
C THR A 72 14.39 -3.16 -2.21
N ALA A 73 13.92 -2.51 -3.28
CA ALA A 73 13.64 -1.08 -3.22
C ALA A 73 12.80 -0.84 -1.97
N PRO A 74 13.21 0.09 -1.07
CA PRO A 74 12.40 0.44 0.08
C PRO A 74 10.99 0.64 -0.45
N PRO A 75 9.97 -0.10 0.06
CA PRO A 75 8.61 0.12 -0.36
C PRO A 75 8.38 1.61 -0.25
N GLY A 76 8.18 2.29 -1.40
CA GLY A 76 8.32 3.75 -1.49
C GLY A 76 7.70 4.37 -0.26
N ALA A 77 8.53 5.05 0.53
CA ALA A 77 8.28 5.30 1.94
C ALA A 77 6.93 5.99 2.15
N LEU A 78 5.91 5.18 2.40
CA LEU A 78 4.74 5.48 3.21
C LEU A 78 3.84 4.24 3.31
N LYS A 79 4.29 3.19 4.01
CA LYS A 79 3.36 2.10 4.35
C LYS A 79 2.24 2.60 5.26
N HIS A 80 2.48 3.61 6.10
CA HIS A 80 1.47 4.26 6.93
C HIS A 80 1.79 5.77 7.08
N TRP A 81 0.90 6.67 6.61
CA TRP A 81 1.01 8.13 6.87
C TRP A 81 0.77 8.48 8.35
N ILE A 82 0.23 7.52 9.09
CA ILE A 82 -0.08 7.59 10.52
C ILE A 82 1.15 7.10 11.29
N SER A 83 1.60 7.89 12.25
CA SER A 83 2.73 7.55 13.11
C SER A 83 2.38 6.44 14.12
N ASP A 84 3.40 5.73 14.60
CA ASP A 84 3.23 4.72 15.67
C ASP A 84 2.61 5.33 16.94
N ARG A 85 2.89 6.62 17.20
CA ARG A 85 2.27 7.39 18.28
C ARG A 85 0.76 7.47 18.12
N THR A 86 0.28 7.85 16.93
CA THR A 86 -1.16 7.91 16.66
C THR A 86 -1.80 6.53 16.72
N VAL A 87 -1.10 5.50 16.24
CA VAL A 87 -1.55 4.10 16.37
C VAL A 87 -1.67 3.68 17.84
N ALA A 88 -0.70 4.03 18.69
CA ALA A 88 -0.74 3.76 20.11
C ALA A 88 -1.92 4.47 20.80
N LEU A 89 -2.17 5.74 20.47
CA LEU A 89 -3.32 6.49 21.00
C LEU A 89 -4.66 5.87 20.58
N LEU A 90 -4.78 5.40 19.34
CA LEU A 90 -5.96 4.69 18.85
C LEU A 90 -6.17 3.35 19.57
N LYS A 91 -5.09 2.61 19.84
CA LYS A 91 -5.14 1.38 20.66
C LYS A 91 -5.59 1.69 22.09
N SER A 92 -4.99 2.69 22.74
CA SER A 92 -5.38 3.13 24.08
C SER A 92 -6.85 3.56 24.15
N ARG A 93 -7.35 4.27 23.13
CA ARG A 93 -8.78 4.64 23.04
C ARG A 93 -9.69 3.42 23.04
N ARG A 94 -9.28 2.34 22.36
CA ARG A 94 -10.07 1.11 22.19
C ARG A 94 -10.17 0.31 23.50
N ASN A 95 -9.21 0.47 24.40
CA ASN A 95 -9.15 -0.19 25.70
C ASN A 95 -9.95 0.53 26.81
N ILE A 96 -10.52 1.71 26.54
CA ILE A 96 -11.31 2.45 27.54
C ILE A 96 -12.70 1.83 27.67
N PRO A 97 -13.12 1.36 28.86
CA PRO A 97 -14.45 0.79 29.06
C PRO A 97 -15.58 1.79 28.79
N ALA A 98 -16.79 1.26 28.59
CA ALA A 98 -18.01 2.07 28.58
C ALA A 98 -18.43 2.36 30.02
N GLY A 99 -18.72 3.63 30.33
CA GLY A 99 -19.15 4.05 31.66
C GLY A 99 -18.97 5.55 31.89
N PRO A 100 -19.82 6.19 32.71
CA PRO A 100 -19.70 7.60 33.05
C PRO A 100 -18.35 7.95 33.70
N GLU A 101 -17.84 7.04 34.54
CA GLU A 101 -16.55 7.13 35.24
C GLU A 101 -15.37 7.42 34.30
N HIS A 102 -15.43 6.91 33.07
CA HIS A 102 -14.35 7.01 32.09
C HIS A 102 -14.54 8.13 31.06
N ASN A 103 -15.58 8.96 31.21
CA ASN A 103 -15.90 10.02 30.24
C ASN A 103 -14.77 11.03 30.08
N LEU A 104 -14.14 11.43 31.20
CA LEU A 104 -13.03 12.37 31.18
C LEU A 104 -11.82 11.82 30.42
N VAL A 105 -11.41 10.59 30.73
CA VAL A 105 -10.31 9.87 30.06
C VAL A 105 -10.60 9.72 28.57
N ARG A 106 -11.83 9.34 28.20
CA ARG A 106 -12.26 9.23 26.80
C ARG A 106 -12.23 10.58 26.08
N ARG A 107 -12.53 11.68 26.76
CA ARG A 107 -12.48 13.05 26.19
C ARG A 107 -11.03 13.48 25.95
N ILE A 108 -10.13 13.21 26.90
CA ILE A 108 -8.71 13.54 26.78
C ILE A 108 -8.08 12.76 25.62
N ILE A 109 -8.26 11.44 25.59
CA ILE A 109 -7.69 10.60 24.51
C ILE A 109 -8.28 10.99 23.14
N ARG A 110 -9.56 11.34 23.05
CA ARG A 110 -10.15 11.85 21.80
C ARG A 110 -9.45 13.12 21.30
N ARG A 111 -9.13 14.07 22.20
CA ARG A 111 -8.41 15.29 21.85
C ARG A 111 -6.98 14.98 21.39
N GLN A 112 -6.28 14.09 22.09
CA GLN A 112 -4.93 13.66 21.74
C GLN A 112 -4.89 12.95 20.38
N VAL A 113 -5.81 12.01 20.12
CA VAL A 113 -5.94 11.35 18.81
C VAL A 113 -6.19 12.39 17.72
N LYS A 114 -7.11 13.33 17.93
CA LYS A 114 -7.39 14.39 16.94
C LYS A 114 -6.15 15.23 16.63
N ALA A 115 -5.42 15.65 17.66
CA ALA A 115 -4.19 16.43 17.49
C ALA A 115 -3.09 15.62 16.79
N SER A 116 -2.89 14.35 17.16
CA SER A 116 -1.87 13.48 16.58
C SER A 116 -2.16 13.16 15.10
N VAL A 117 -3.42 12.87 14.77
CA VAL A 117 -3.85 12.67 13.37
C VAL A 117 -3.66 13.93 12.54
N GLN A 118 -3.93 15.11 13.11
CA GLN A 118 -3.73 16.38 12.43
C GLN A 118 -2.23 16.62 12.14
N ALA A 119 -1.37 16.40 13.13
CA ALA A 119 0.08 16.52 12.97
C ALA A 119 0.62 15.54 11.92
N ASP A 120 0.22 14.26 11.97
CA ASP A 120 0.59 13.25 10.96
C ASP A 120 0.15 13.68 9.55
N ARG A 121 -1.05 14.28 9.44
CA ARG A 121 -1.58 14.77 8.16
C ARG A 121 -0.82 15.97 7.63
N GLU A 122 -0.40 16.89 8.50
CA GLU A 122 0.44 18.04 8.12
C GLU A 122 1.79 17.58 7.59
N VAL A 123 2.47 16.68 8.32
CA VAL A 123 3.73 16.07 7.88
C VAL A 123 3.57 15.39 6.53
N TRP A 124 2.49 14.63 6.35
CA TRP A 124 2.20 13.99 5.07
C TRP A 124 2.02 14.98 3.92
N TRP A 125 1.25 16.06 4.12
CA TRP A 125 1.03 17.08 3.11
C TRP A 125 2.31 17.83 2.74
N THR A 126 3.13 18.20 3.72
CA THR A 126 4.43 18.83 3.48
C THR A 126 5.35 17.92 2.66
N GLN A 127 5.41 16.64 3.00
CA GLN A 127 6.20 15.66 2.24
C GLN A 127 5.67 15.50 0.81
N LYS A 128 4.34 15.46 0.62
CA LYS A 128 3.73 15.36 -0.71
C LYS A 128 3.99 16.60 -1.57
N ALA A 129 3.93 17.80 -0.99
CA ALA A 129 4.27 19.03 -1.69
C ALA A 129 5.72 19.02 -2.16
N LYS A 130 6.65 18.59 -1.30
CA LYS A 130 8.06 18.44 -1.65
C LYS A 130 8.25 17.44 -2.81
N GLU A 131 7.60 16.28 -2.75
CA GLU A 131 7.67 15.28 -3.84
C GLU A 131 7.13 15.82 -5.18
N MET A 132 6.09 16.65 -5.14
CA MET A 132 5.54 17.31 -6.33
C MET A 132 6.51 18.35 -6.89
N GLU A 133 7.12 19.15 -6.03
CA GLU A 133 8.12 20.15 -6.42
C GLU A 133 9.34 19.49 -7.08
N GLU A 134 9.86 18.40 -6.51
CA GLU A 134 10.97 17.63 -7.09
C GLU A 134 10.59 16.97 -8.42
N ALA A 135 9.37 16.42 -8.53
CA ALA A 135 8.87 15.85 -9.78
C ALA A 135 8.74 16.93 -10.89
N HIS A 136 8.32 18.13 -10.51
CA HIS A 136 8.24 19.28 -11.41
C HIS A 136 9.64 19.73 -11.86
N LYS A 137 10.57 19.97 -10.92
CA LYS A 137 11.96 20.39 -11.21
C LYS A 137 12.71 19.38 -12.08
N SER A 138 12.45 18.08 -11.90
CA SER A 138 13.08 17.02 -12.70
C SER A 138 12.41 16.80 -14.08
N GLY A 139 11.37 17.57 -14.43
CA GLY A 139 10.63 17.38 -15.68
C GLY A 139 9.86 16.05 -15.75
N ASN A 140 9.69 15.35 -14.62
CA ASN A 140 9.04 14.05 -14.57
C ASN A 140 7.51 14.19 -14.52
N ALA A 141 6.93 14.53 -15.68
CA ALA A 141 5.49 14.76 -15.84
C ALA A 141 4.63 13.56 -15.41
N ARG A 142 5.10 12.32 -15.66
CA ARG A 142 4.39 11.09 -15.26
C ARG A 142 4.27 10.99 -13.74
N LYS A 143 5.35 11.23 -13.00
CA LYS A 143 5.37 11.21 -11.52
C LYS A 143 4.51 12.34 -10.95
N LEU A 144 4.59 13.54 -11.52
CA LEU A 144 3.77 14.68 -11.12
C LEU A 144 2.26 14.38 -11.28
N PHE A 145 1.85 13.83 -12.43
CA PHE A 145 0.44 13.49 -12.67
C PHE A 145 -0.07 12.40 -11.72
N GLN A 146 0.77 11.40 -11.40
CA GLN A 146 0.43 10.38 -10.40
C GLN A 146 0.22 10.98 -9.00
N LEU A 147 1.07 11.93 -8.60
CA LEU A 147 0.93 12.62 -7.32
C LEU A 147 -0.37 13.43 -7.27
N ILE A 148 -0.69 14.20 -8.32
CA ILE A 148 -1.94 14.98 -8.43
C ILE A 148 -3.17 14.07 -8.33
N ARG A 149 -3.15 12.91 -9.01
CA ARG A 149 -4.23 11.91 -8.93
C ARG A 149 -4.38 11.33 -7.52
N ALA A 150 -3.27 11.13 -6.80
CA ALA A 150 -3.27 10.53 -5.47
C ALA A 150 -3.76 11.51 -4.38
N THR A 151 -3.48 12.80 -4.54
CA THR A 151 -3.85 13.87 -3.59
C THR A 151 -5.13 14.62 -3.98
N GLY A 152 -5.58 14.46 -5.21
CA GLY A 152 -6.78 15.13 -5.71
C GLY A 152 -8.05 14.69 -4.98
N PRO A 153 -9.16 15.44 -5.13
CA PRO A 153 -10.44 15.06 -4.58
C PRO A 153 -10.78 13.63 -5.00
N ARG A 154 -10.79 12.70 -4.04
CA ARG A 154 -11.33 11.38 -4.30
C ARG A 154 -12.81 11.57 -4.60
N LYS A 155 -13.26 11.09 -5.77
CA LYS A 155 -14.69 10.93 -6.01
C LYS A 155 -15.25 10.10 -4.85
N PRO A 156 -16.27 10.58 -4.12
CA PRO A 156 -16.95 9.72 -3.16
C PRO A 156 -17.39 8.44 -3.89
N PRO A 157 -17.17 7.25 -3.31
CA PRO A 157 -17.37 5.99 -4.01
C PRO A 157 -18.82 5.80 -4.50
N VAL A 158 -19.80 6.49 -3.89
CA VAL A 158 -21.18 6.58 -4.36
C VAL A 158 -21.74 7.93 -3.88
N SER A 159 -22.42 8.69 -4.74
CA SER A 159 -23.34 9.75 -4.30
C SER A 159 -24.62 9.10 -3.80
N GLU A 160 -24.58 8.52 -2.60
CA GLU A 160 -25.71 7.78 -2.06
C GLU A 160 -26.64 8.71 -1.29
N THR A 161 -27.19 9.69 -2.00
CA THR A 161 -28.35 10.46 -1.53
C THR A 161 -29.22 10.71 -2.74
N ILE A 162 -29.94 9.66 -3.13
CA ILE A 162 -31.00 9.77 -4.13
C ILE A 162 -32.12 10.57 -3.45
N LYS A 163 -32.38 11.75 -4.01
CA LYS A 163 -33.50 12.59 -3.57
C LYS A 163 -34.70 12.26 -4.43
N ASP A 164 -35.89 12.24 -3.83
CA ASP A 164 -37.13 12.16 -4.58
C ASP A 164 -37.37 13.45 -5.39
N ARG A 165 -38.46 13.50 -6.16
CA ARG A 165 -38.89 14.68 -6.92
C ARG A 165 -39.09 15.92 -6.03
N ASN A 166 -39.27 15.74 -4.72
CA ASN A 166 -39.51 16.78 -3.73
C ASN A 166 -38.21 17.20 -2.99
N GLY A 167 -37.06 16.60 -3.33
CA GLY A 167 -35.77 16.91 -2.71
C GLY A 167 -35.52 16.22 -1.37
N VAL A 168 -36.39 15.32 -0.93
CA VAL A 168 -36.30 14.55 0.31
C VAL A 168 -35.38 13.34 0.11
N THR A 169 -34.54 13.06 1.09
CA THR A 169 -33.59 11.94 1.04
C THR A 169 -34.33 10.61 1.19
N ILE A 170 -34.33 9.78 0.14
CA ILE A 170 -34.94 8.46 0.15
C ILE A 170 -34.08 7.54 1.03
N SER A 171 -34.62 7.13 2.17
CA SER A 171 -33.93 6.30 3.17
C SER A 171 -34.42 4.85 3.20
N ASN A 172 -35.53 4.55 2.52
CA ASN A 172 -36.11 3.20 2.45
C ASN A 172 -35.53 2.40 1.27
N LYS A 173 -35.27 1.11 1.47
CA LYS A 173 -34.80 0.18 0.43
C LYS A 173 -35.89 -0.19 -0.58
N GLU A 174 -37.17 -0.14 -0.19
CA GLU A 174 -38.29 -0.54 -1.06
C GLU A 174 -38.58 0.45 -2.19
N GLU A 175 -38.09 1.69 -2.08
CA GLU A 175 -38.24 2.74 -3.11
C GLU A 175 -37.02 2.86 -4.04
N ARG A 176 -35.98 2.03 -3.84
CA ARG A 176 -34.83 1.97 -4.76
C ARG A 176 -35.18 1.02 -5.90
N LEU A 177 -35.29 1.55 -7.12
CA LEU A 177 -35.32 0.72 -8.32
C LEU A 177 -33.95 0.06 -8.48
N ASP A 178 -33.93 -1.27 -8.55
CA ASP A 178 -32.73 -2.08 -8.87
C ASP A 178 -32.19 -1.77 -10.28
#